data_AF-A0A7K1U577-F1
#
_entry.id   AF-A0A7K1U577-F1
#
_cell.length_a   1.000
_cell.length_b   1.000
_cell.length_c   1.000
_cell.angle_alpha   90.00
_cell.angle_beta   90.00
_cell.angle_gamma   90.00
#
_symmetry.space_group_name_H-M   'P 1'
#
loop_
_entity.id
_entity.type
_entity.pdbx_description
1 polymer ?
#
loop_
_entity_poly.entity_id
_entity_poly.type
_entity_poly.pdbx_seq_one_letter_code
_entity_poly.pdbx_strand_id
1 'polypeptide(L)'
;MSQSIENIKQFMDWYPEVAEVKSTMWNLLETAMASPNADAWSANDRSNMMSFYSRMTEFMDAAYIIVPPLLQMLHSPEVNE
;
A
#
# COMPACT_ATOMS: atom_id res chain seq x y z
N MET A 1 -1.60 22.76 -4.36
CA MET A 1 -2.01 21.36 -4.15
C MET A 1 -1.65 21.00 -2.71
N SER A 2 -2.46 20.24 -1.96
CA SER A 2 -2.12 19.96 -0.55
C SER A 2 -0.91 19.01 -0.48
N GLN A 3 -0.06 19.14 0.55
CA GLN A 3 1.13 18.29 0.77
C GLN A 3 0.79 16.79 0.68
N SER A 4 -0.40 16.40 1.15
CA SER A 4 -0.87 15.02 1.08
C SER A 4 -1.02 14.50 -0.36
N ILE A 5 -1.54 15.33 -1.28
CA ILE A 5 -1.70 14.95 -2.69
C ILE A 5 -0.34 14.79 -3.36
N GLU A 6 0.62 15.67 -3.05
CA GLU A 6 1.98 15.59 -3.56
C GLU A 6 2.69 14.31 -3.09
N ASN A 7 2.52 13.95 -1.81
CA ASN A 7 3.09 12.71 -1.28
C ASN A 7 2.46 11.46 -1.94
N ILE A 8 1.15 11.47 -2.16
CA ILE A 8 0.45 10.37 -2.86
C ILE A 8 0.97 10.26 -4.29
N LYS A 9 1.09 11.38 -5.01
CA LYS A 9 1.62 11.39 -6.37
C LYS A 9 3.04 10.84 -6.43
N GLN A 10 3.94 11.32 -5.57
CA GLN A 10 5.32 10.83 -5.49
C GLN A 10 5.38 9.33 -5.21
N PHE A 11 4.53 8.82 -4.31
CA PHE A 11 4.45 7.39 -4.04
C PHE A 11 4.05 6.60 -5.30
N MET A 12 3.02 7.04 -6.02
CA MET A 12 2.57 6.38 -7.25
C MET A 12 3.62 6.45 -8.37
N ASP A 13 4.41 7.53 -8.43
CA ASP A 13 5.49 7.69 -9.40
C ASP A 13 6.68 6.76 -9.09
N TRP A 14 6.98 6.52 -7.81
CA TRP A 14 8.04 5.60 -7.38
C TRP A 14 7.66 4.13 -7.49
N TYR A 15 6.37 3.82 -7.30
CA TYR A 15 5.84 2.47 -7.37
C TYR A 15 4.71 2.43 -8.39
N PRO A 16 5.03 2.43 -9.70
CA PRO A 16 4.01 2.52 -10.75
C PRO A 16 3.14 1.25 -10.82
N GLU A 17 3.67 0.11 -10.37
CA GLU A 17 2.99 -1.18 -10.43
C GLU A 17 2.62 -1.69 -9.02
N VAL A 18 1.33 -1.97 -8.82
CA VAL A 18 0.84 -2.54 -7.55
C VAL A 18 1.53 -3.87 -7.20
N ALA A 19 1.98 -4.62 -8.21
CA ALA A 19 2.68 -5.89 -8.05
C ALA A 19 4.01 -5.73 -7.29
N GLU A 20 4.76 -4.66 -7.55
CA GLU A 20 6.03 -4.38 -6.87
C GLU A 20 5.82 -4.08 -5.38
N VAL A 21 4.78 -3.29 -5.06
CA VAL A 21 4.44 -2.99 -3.67
C VAL A 21 4.00 -4.25 -2.93
N LYS A 22 3.13 -5.05 -3.54
CA LYS A 22 2.68 -6.32 -2.96
C LYS A 22 3.84 -7.30 -2.74
N SER A 23 4.75 -7.42 -3.71
CA SER A 23 5.95 -8.24 -3.56
C SER A 23 6.83 -7.76 -2.41
N THR A 24 7.01 -6.45 -2.28
CA THR A 24 7.79 -5.85 -1.18
C THR A 24 7.14 -6.13 0.17
N MET A 25 5.82 -5.96 0.27
CA MET A 25 5.06 -6.27 1.48
C MET A 25 5.13 -7.75 1.84
N TRP A 26 5.05 -8.64 0.85
CA TRP A 26 5.20 -10.08 1.07
C TRP A 26 6.59 -10.41 1.64
N ASN A 27 7.65 -9.86 1.06
CA ASN A 27 9.02 -10.09 1.53
C ASN A 27 9.22 -9.59 2.97
N LEU A 28 8.61 -8.46 3.33
CA LEU A 28 8.62 -7.94 4.71
C LEU A 28 7.88 -8.88 5.67
N LEU A 29 6.72 -9.40 5.26
CA LEU A 29 5.96 -10.37 6.05
C LEU A 29 6.76 -11.67 6.23
N GLU A 30 7.29 -12.23 5.15
CA GLU A 30 8.11 -13.44 5.18
C GLU A 30 9.32 -13.27 6.09
N THR A 31 10.04 -12.14 5.98
CA THR A 31 11.16 -11.80 6.86
C THR A 31 10.73 -11.69 8.32
N ALA A 32 9.58 -11.06 8.60
CA ALA A 32 9.05 -10.96 9.95
C ALA A 32 8.71 -12.33 10.53
N MET A 33 8.04 -13.19 9.74
CA MET A 33 7.67 -14.56 10.14
C MET A 33 8.87 -15.50 10.29
N ALA A 34 9.94 -15.28 9.53
CA ALA A 34 11.18 -16.03 9.65
C ALA A 34 12.11 -15.50 10.76
N SER A 35 11.80 -14.35 11.34
CA SER A 35 12.61 -13.77 12.40
C SER A 35 12.44 -14.52 13.73
N PRO A 36 13.47 -14.57 14.60
CA PRO A 36 13.34 -15.15 15.94
C PRO A 36 12.24 -14.49 16.80
N ASN A 37 11.84 -13.26 16.48
CA ASN A 37 10.73 -12.60 17.16
C ASN A 37 9.39 -13.31 16.91
N ALA A 38 9.23 -13.95 15.76
CA ALA A 38 8.03 -14.70 15.42
C ALA A 38 7.92 -16.03 16.18
N ASP A 39 9.02 -16.54 16.76
CA ASP A 39 8.96 -17.73 17.62
C ASP A 39 8.13 -17.47 18.89
N ALA A 40 8.16 -16.22 19.38
CA ALA A 40 7.40 -15.78 20.54
C ALA A 40 5.92 -15.44 20.23
N TRP A 41 5.53 -15.42 18.95
CA TRP A 41 4.16 -15.06 18.58
C TRP A 41 3.18 -16.15 19.00
N SER A 42 2.04 -15.74 19.54
CA SER A 42 0.92 -16.65 19.74
C SER A 42 0.28 -17.02 18.39
N ALA A 43 -0.59 -18.04 18.40
CA ALA A 43 -1.41 -18.35 17.22
C ALA A 43 -2.27 -17.15 16.78
N ASN A 44 -2.75 -16.35 17.75
CA ASN A 44 -3.54 -15.16 17.49
C ASN A 44 -2.71 -14.06 16.80
N ASP A 45 -1.46 -13.84 17.25
CA ASP A 45 -0.57 -12.83 16.65
C ASP A 45 -0.23 -13.19 15.20
N ARG A 46 0.08 -14.46 14.94
CA ARG A 46 0.30 -14.97 13.57
C ARG A 46 -0.93 -14.75 12.68
N SER A 47 -2.11 -15.12 13.17
CA SER A 47 -3.38 -14.94 12.45
C SER A 47 -3.65 -13.47 12.14
N ASN A 48 -3.47 -12.58 13.13
CA ASN A 48 -3.68 -11.15 12.97
C ASN A 48 -2.71 -10.55 11.95
N MET A 49 -1.44 -10.96 11.96
CA MET A 49 -0.46 -10.49 10.99
C MET A 49 -0.82 -10.91 9.55
N MET A 50 -1.21 -12.18 9.35
CA MET A 50 -1.66 -12.66 8.04
C MET A 50 -2.92 -11.93 7.56
N SER A 51 -3.88 -11.71 8.47
CA SER A 51 -5.10 -10.95 8.19
C SER A 51 -4.80 -9.51 7.80
N PHE A 52 -3.92 -8.84 8.55
CA PHE A 52 -3.46 -7.48 8.23
C PHE A 52 -2.81 -7.41 6.84
N TYR A 53 -1.91 -8.35 6.51
CA TYR A 53 -1.31 -8.41 5.17
C TYR A 53 -2.35 -8.58 4.06
N SER A 54 -3.33 -9.48 4.24
CA SER A 54 -4.42 -9.67 3.28
C SER A 54 -5.20 -8.38 3.05
N ARG A 55 -5.57 -7.67 4.13
CA ARG A 55 -6.31 -6.41 4.03
C ARG A 55 -5.50 -5.29 3.38
N MET A 56 -4.21 -5.22 3.67
CA MET A 56 -3.35 -4.25 3.00
C MET A 56 -3.20 -4.55 1.52
N THR A 57 -3.15 -5.81 1.11
CA THR A 57 -3.11 -6.21 -0.30
C THR A 57 -4.36 -5.75 -1.05
N GLU A 58 -5.54 -5.95 -0.45
CA GLU A 58 -6.83 -5.46 -0.98
C GLU A 58 -6.88 -3.92 -1.03
N PHE A 59 -6.38 -3.25 0.01
CA PHE A 59 -6.31 -1.80 0.07
C PHE A 59 -5.43 -1.24 -1.05
N MET A 60 -4.26 -1.84 -1.29
CA MET A 60 -3.37 -1.41 -2.37
C MET A 60 -4.01 -1.61 -3.74
N ASP A 61 -4.74 -2.72 -3.98
CA ASP A 61 -5.49 -2.87 -5.23
C ASP A 61 -6.50 -1.74 -5.43
N ALA A 62 -7.31 -1.44 -4.41
CA ALA A 62 -8.27 -0.37 -4.48
C ALA A 62 -7.61 1.00 -4.71
N ALA A 63 -6.51 1.28 -4.01
CA ALA A 63 -5.76 2.52 -4.16
C ALA A 63 -5.23 2.70 -5.58
N TYR A 64 -4.66 1.67 -6.20
CA TYR A 64 -4.13 1.75 -7.57
C TYR A 64 -5.23 1.87 -8.64
N ILE A 65 -6.45 1.45 -8.34
CA ILE A 65 -7.61 1.67 -9.22
C ILE A 65 -8.12 3.13 -9.07
N ILE A 66 -8.16 3.66 -7.86
CA ILE A 66 -8.85 4.92 -7.53
C ILE A 66 -7.94 6.14 -7.67
N VAL A 67 -6.68 6.05 -7.23
CA VAL A 67 -5.78 7.20 -7.09
C VAL A 67 -5.35 7.79 -8.43
N PRO A 68 -4.93 7.02 -9.46
CA PRO A 68 -4.49 7.62 -10.72
C PRO A 68 -5.58 8.47 -11.40
N PRO A 69 -6.84 8.01 -11.54
CA PRO A 69 -7.92 8.85 -12.05
C PRO A 69 -8.16 10.11 -11.21
N LEU A 70 -8.12 9.99 -9.87
CA LEU A 70 -8.28 11.16 -8.99
C LEU A 70 -7.16 12.17 -9.19
N LEU A 71 -5.91 11.73 -9.31
CA LEU A 71 -4.78 12.61 -9.58
C LEU A 71 -4.95 13.29 -10.95
N GLN A 72 -5.45 12.60 -11.97
CA GLN A 72 -5.74 13.23 -13.27
C GLN A 72 -6.80 14.33 -13.16
N MET A 73 -7.91 14.07 -12.47
CA MET A 73 -8.97 15.07 -12.25
C MET A 73 -8.47 16.31 -11.51
N LEU A 74 -7.60 16.13 -10.52
CA LEU A 74 -7.02 17.24 -9.75
C LEU A 74 -5.99 18.07 -10.54
N HIS A 75 -5.42 17.52 -11.61
CA HIS A 75 -4.54 18.26 -12.54
C HIS A 75 -5.30 18.84 -13.74
N SER A 76 -6.59 18.53 -13.94
CA SER A 76 -7.39 19.11 -15.02
C SER A 76 -7.71 20.59 -14.75
N PRO A 77 -7.45 21.49 -15.71
CA PRO A 77 -7.65 22.94 -15.54
C PRO A 77 -9.12 23.36 -15.38
N GLU A 78 -10.08 22.48 -15.65
CA GLU A 78 -11.53 22.74 -15.62
C GLU A 78 -12.14 22.83 -14.20
N VAL A 79 -11.39 22.50 -13.14
CA VAL A 79 -11.90 22.53 -11.74
C VAL A 79 -11.56 23.85 -11.01
N ASN A 80 -10.91 24.80 -11.71
CA ASN A 80 -10.48 26.09 -11.14
C ASN A 80 -11.24 27.32 -11.68
N GLU A 81 -12.40 27.13 -12.33
CA GLU A 81 -13.34 28.23 -12.67
C GLU A 81 -14.56 28.25 -11.72
#